data_AF-A0A3Q0RSY0-F1
#
_entry.id   AF-A0A3Q0RSY0-F1
#
_cell.length_a   1.000
_cell.length_b   1.000
_cell.length_c   1.000
_cell.angle_alpha   90.00
_cell.angle_beta   90.00
_cell.angle_gamma   90.00
#
_symmetry.space_group_name_H-M   'P 1'
#
loop_
_entity.id
_entity.type
_entity.pdbx_description
1 polymer ?
#
loop_
_entity_poly.entity_id
_entity_poly.type
_entity_poly.pdbx_seq_one_letter_code
_entity_poly.pdbx_strand_id
1 'polypeptide(L)'
;VYIVNFRSLQAWRAEGLTLSTSSNEACKMYDAILTQYVKWRNDDSLGGIEGCISAVQAADPNFVMGHVISTGLELVATTSSTRLNERLSSAVRRTVELANSQDITPRERLHVKAMELFSHGVAVHHNLHYPYFYYTGSFTV
;
A
#
# COMPACT_ATOMS: atom_id res chain seq x y z
N VAL A 1 18.86 -20.30 -7.96
CA VAL A 1 17.82 -19.27 -8.15
C VAL A 1 16.72 -19.56 -7.15
N TYR A 2 16.59 -18.77 -6.10
CA TYR A 2 15.42 -18.89 -5.22
C TYR A 2 14.23 -18.34 -6.01
N ILE A 3 13.28 -19.20 -6.38
CA ILE A 3 12.02 -18.76 -6.95
C ILE A 3 11.25 -18.10 -5.81
N VAL A 4 11.19 -16.77 -5.79
CA VAL A 4 10.35 -16.05 -4.84
C VAL A 4 8.91 -16.25 -5.28
N ASN A 5 8.15 -17.03 -4.50
CA ASN A 5 6.74 -17.26 -4.76
C ASN A 5 5.92 -16.22 -3.98
N PHE A 6 5.54 -15.13 -4.65
CA PHE A 6 4.70 -14.09 -4.06
C PHE A 6 3.27 -14.61 -3.84
N ARG A 7 2.65 -14.16 -2.74
CA ARG A 7 1.31 -14.56 -2.33
C ARG A 7 0.28 -14.25 -3.41
N SER A 8 -0.38 -15.30 -3.88
CA SER A 8 -1.54 -15.24 -4.77
C SER A 8 -2.79 -14.79 -4.01
N LEU A 9 -3.86 -14.47 -4.74
CA LEU A 9 -5.17 -14.17 -4.14
C LEU A 9 -5.64 -15.26 -3.17
N GLN A 10 -5.43 -16.53 -3.51
CA GLN A 10 -5.77 -17.67 -2.65
C GLN A 10 -4.88 -17.72 -1.40
N ALA A 11 -3.58 -17.44 -1.53
CA ALA A 11 -2.65 -17.42 -0.39
C ALA A 11 -3.02 -16.34 0.63
N TRP A 12 -3.33 -15.11 0.16
CA TRP A 12 -3.81 -14.02 1.01
C TRP A 12 -5.10 -14.39 1.76
N ARG A 13 -6.05 -15.04 1.08
CA ARG A 13 -7.28 -15.53 1.72
C ARG A 13 -7.01 -16.63 2.75
N ALA A 14 -6.12 -17.56 2.46
CA ALA A 14 -5.75 -18.65 3.37
C ALA A 14 -5.11 -18.15 4.68
N GLU A 15 -4.44 -16.99 4.63
CA GLU A 15 -3.89 -16.31 5.80
C GLU A 15 -4.93 -15.48 6.58
N GLY A 16 -6.20 -15.45 6.14
CA GLY A 16 -7.24 -14.59 6.71
C GLY A 16 -7.10 -13.11 6.33
N LEU A 17 -6.26 -12.82 5.35
CA LEU A 17 -5.86 -11.48 4.91
C LEU A 17 -6.45 -11.18 3.52
N THR A 18 -7.75 -11.42 3.35
CA THR A 18 -8.45 -11.18 2.07
C THR A 18 -8.28 -9.75 1.57
N LEU A 19 -8.05 -9.62 0.26
CA LEU A 19 -7.95 -8.36 -0.47
C LEU A 19 -9.18 -8.20 -1.38
N SER A 20 -9.62 -6.96 -1.63
CA SER A 20 -10.82 -6.69 -2.44
C SER A 20 -10.62 -6.93 -3.93
N THR A 21 -9.37 -6.95 -4.41
CA THR A 21 -9.07 -7.24 -5.81
C THR A 21 -9.36 -8.69 -6.18
N SER A 22 -9.83 -8.90 -7.42
CA SER A 22 -9.93 -10.22 -8.05
C SER A 22 -8.70 -10.58 -8.89
N SER A 23 -7.76 -9.64 -9.07
CA SER A 23 -6.57 -9.80 -9.89
C SER A 23 -5.47 -10.53 -9.10
N ASN A 24 -5.14 -11.73 -9.54
CA ASN A 24 -4.08 -12.53 -8.93
C ASN A 24 -2.70 -11.90 -9.12
N GLU A 25 -2.49 -11.28 -10.28
CA GLU A 25 -1.30 -10.53 -10.64
C GLU A 25 -1.14 -9.32 -9.72
N ALA A 26 -2.22 -8.57 -9.45
CA ALA A 26 -2.19 -7.46 -8.50
C ALA A 26 -1.80 -7.92 -7.08
N CYS A 27 -2.38 -9.02 -6.59
CA CYS A 27 -2.03 -9.61 -5.29
C CYS A 27 -0.54 -9.96 -5.18
N LYS A 28 0.03 -10.54 -6.24
CA LYS A 28 1.45 -10.92 -6.28
C LYS A 28 2.37 -9.70 -6.31
N MET A 29 2.03 -8.69 -7.12
CA MET A 29 2.83 -7.46 -7.18
C MET A 29 2.75 -6.68 -5.87
N TYR A 30 1.58 -6.65 -5.24
CA TYR A 30 1.42 -6.07 -3.90
C TYR A 30 2.28 -6.79 -2.85
N ASP A 31 2.27 -8.11 -2.84
CA ASP A 31 3.14 -8.89 -1.96
C ASP A 31 4.64 -8.69 -2.26
N ALA A 32 5.00 -8.50 -3.52
CA ALA A 32 6.35 -8.15 -3.93
C ALA A 32 6.78 -6.77 -3.40
N ILE A 33 5.89 -5.77 -3.42
CA ILE A 33 6.16 -4.45 -2.82
C ILE A 33 6.41 -4.61 -1.32
N LEU A 34 5.53 -5.30 -0.60
CA LEU A 34 5.68 -5.53 0.84
C LEU A 34 6.97 -6.28 1.16
N THR A 35 7.28 -7.33 0.40
CA THR A 35 8.49 -8.12 0.59
C THR A 35 9.76 -7.26 0.42
N GLN A 36 9.82 -6.45 -0.63
CA GLN A 36 10.96 -5.56 -0.89
C GLN A 36 11.10 -4.50 0.19
N TYR A 37 9.99 -3.87 0.58
CA TYR A 37 9.95 -2.85 1.62
C TYR A 37 10.41 -3.39 2.98
N VAL A 38 9.88 -4.54 3.41
CA VAL A 38 10.21 -5.17 4.70
C VAL A 38 11.64 -5.69 4.74
N LYS A 39 12.11 -6.30 3.65
CA LYS A 39 13.49 -6.82 3.56
C LYS A 39 14.51 -5.71 3.33
N TRP A 40 14.06 -4.48 3.09
CA TRP A 40 14.91 -3.37 2.68
C TRP A 40 15.83 -3.74 1.50
N ARG A 41 15.25 -4.41 0.50
CA ARG A 41 15.96 -4.86 -0.71
C ARG A 41 15.08 -4.66 -1.94
N ASN A 42 15.67 -4.06 -2.97
CA ASN A 42 15.06 -4.03 -4.30
C ASN A 42 15.33 -5.33 -5.05
N ASP A 43 14.30 -5.81 -5.74
CA ASP A 43 14.41 -6.87 -6.73
C ASP A 43 14.45 -6.22 -8.12
N ASP A 44 15.67 -6.06 -8.64
CA ASP A 44 15.90 -5.42 -9.93
C ASP A 44 15.23 -6.17 -11.09
N SER A 45 14.97 -7.48 -10.94
CA SER A 45 14.27 -8.27 -11.96
C SER A 45 12.80 -7.86 -12.12
N LEU A 46 12.22 -7.22 -11.10
CA LEU A 46 10.87 -6.67 -11.09
C LEU A 46 10.85 -5.15 -11.30
N GLY A 47 12.01 -4.53 -11.53
CA GLY A 47 12.15 -3.07 -11.57
C GLY A 47 12.08 -2.40 -10.19
N GLY A 48 12.40 -3.13 -9.13
CA GLY A 48 12.33 -2.63 -7.76
C GLY A 48 10.89 -2.36 -7.29
N ILE A 49 10.75 -1.55 -6.23
CA ILE A 49 9.44 -1.14 -5.70
C ILE A 49 8.62 -0.38 -6.74
N GLU A 50 9.22 0.55 -7.47
CA GLU A 50 8.54 1.37 -8.50
C GLU A 50 8.01 0.52 -9.66
N GLY A 51 8.79 -0.48 -10.09
CA GLY A 51 8.35 -1.44 -11.10
C GLY A 51 7.15 -2.26 -10.63
N CYS A 52 7.15 -2.72 -9.38
CA CYS A 52 5.99 -3.40 -8.81
C CYS A 52 4.77 -2.49 -8.61
N ILE A 53 4.95 -1.20 -8.26
CA ILE A 53 3.86 -0.22 -8.19
C ILE A 53 3.21 -0.04 -9.56
N SER A 54 4.02 0.11 -10.61
CA SER A 54 3.52 0.22 -11.98
C SER A 54 2.77 -1.04 -12.40
N ALA A 55 3.30 -2.22 -12.06
CA ALA A 55 2.70 -3.51 -12.38
C ALA A 55 1.38 -3.77 -11.63
N VAL A 56 1.29 -3.43 -10.35
CA VAL A 56 0.04 -3.60 -9.57
C VAL A 56 -1.07 -2.69 -10.09
N GLN A 57 -0.75 -1.44 -10.45
CA GLN A 57 -1.71 -0.49 -11.02
C GLN A 57 -2.17 -0.91 -12.43
N ALA A 58 -1.28 -1.49 -13.24
CA ALA A 58 -1.65 -2.05 -14.54
C ALA A 58 -2.53 -3.29 -14.41
N ALA A 59 -2.25 -4.16 -13.42
CA ALA A 59 -2.98 -5.39 -13.19
C ALA A 59 -4.39 -5.18 -12.61
N ASP A 60 -4.56 -4.15 -11.77
CA ASP A 60 -5.86 -3.69 -11.29
C ASP A 60 -5.82 -2.19 -10.94
N PRO A 61 -6.29 -1.31 -11.84
CA PRO A 61 -6.30 0.14 -11.63
C PRO A 61 -7.17 0.61 -10.47
N ASN A 62 -8.08 -0.23 -9.97
CA ASN A 62 -9.03 0.09 -8.91
C ASN A 62 -8.68 -0.64 -7.59
N PHE A 63 -7.55 -1.34 -7.53
CA PHE A 63 -7.13 -2.04 -6.33
C PHE A 63 -6.71 -1.08 -5.22
N VAL A 64 -7.57 -0.94 -4.21
CA VAL A 64 -7.40 0.03 -3.12
C VAL A 64 -6.07 -0.12 -2.39
N MET A 65 -5.65 -1.34 -2.02
CA MET A 65 -4.36 -1.50 -1.33
C MET A 65 -3.15 -1.18 -2.20
N GLY A 66 -3.26 -1.34 -3.53
CA GLY A 66 -2.25 -0.89 -4.48
C GLY A 66 -2.08 0.64 -4.46
N HIS A 67 -3.18 1.38 -4.39
CA HIS A 67 -3.15 2.85 -4.23
C HIS A 67 -2.66 3.29 -2.84
N VAL A 68 -3.06 2.57 -1.80
CA VAL A 68 -2.63 2.84 -0.42
C VAL A 68 -1.12 2.68 -0.24
N ILE A 69 -0.53 1.58 -0.73
CA ILE A 69 0.93 1.38 -0.61
C ILE A 69 1.70 2.38 -1.47
N SER A 70 1.23 2.67 -2.70
CA SER A 70 1.88 3.64 -3.59
C SER A 70 1.88 5.05 -2.99
N THR A 71 0.70 5.55 -2.59
CA THR A 71 0.56 6.88 -1.99
C THR A 71 1.25 6.96 -0.63
N GLY A 72 1.14 5.88 0.16
CA GLY A 72 1.76 5.77 1.47
C GLY A 72 3.28 5.83 1.44
N LEU A 73 3.92 5.14 0.50
CA LEU A 73 5.37 5.22 0.32
C LEU A 73 5.81 6.60 -0.15
N GLU A 74 5.05 7.26 -1.04
CA GLU A 74 5.34 8.64 -1.46
C GLU A 74 5.24 9.62 -0.27
N LEU A 75 4.23 9.46 0.59
CA LEU A 75 4.07 10.24 1.82
C LEU A 75 5.24 10.08 2.80
N VAL A 76 5.83 8.88 2.89
CA VAL A 76 6.96 8.60 3.80
C VAL A 76 8.31 9.00 3.19
N ALA A 77 8.47 8.85 1.87
CA ALA A 77 9.75 9.07 1.19
C ALA A 77 10.00 10.52 0.79
N THR A 78 8.95 11.33 0.61
CA THR A 78 9.11 12.72 0.17
C THR A 78 9.35 13.68 1.33
N THR A 79 10.22 14.66 1.14
CA THR A 79 10.34 15.81 2.06
C THR A 79 9.23 16.85 1.85
N SER A 80 8.13 16.46 1.22
CA SER A 80 7.03 17.33 0.84
C SER A 80 5.78 17.00 1.66
N SER A 81 4.73 17.81 1.50
CA SER A 81 3.43 17.59 2.15
C SER A 81 2.32 17.72 1.12
N THR A 82 1.17 17.11 1.39
CA THR A 82 -0.06 17.29 0.60
C THR A 82 -0.43 18.77 0.40
N ARG A 83 -0.11 19.62 1.37
CA ARG A 83 -0.30 21.08 1.27
C ARG A 83 0.53 21.75 0.18
N LEU A 84 1.70 21.21 -0.13
CA LEU A 84 2.67 21.81 -1.07
C LEU A 84 2.78 21.03 -2.38
N ASN A 85 2.24 19.81 -2.43
CA ASN A 85 2.32 18.90 -3.57
C ASN A 85 0.91 18.47 -4.00
N GLU A 86 0.39 19.13 -5.05
CA GLU A 86 -0.95 18.87 -5.60
C GLU A 86 -1.10 17.44 -6.14
N ARG A 87 -0.02 16.86 -6.68
CA ARG A 87 -0.02 15.47 -7.15
C ARG A 87 -0.26 14.52 -5.97
N LEU A 88 0.46 14.73 -4.87
CA LEU A 88 0.33 13.92 -3.66
C LEU A 88 -1.04 14.10 -3.00
N SER A 89 -1.53 15.34 -2.94
CA SER A 89 -2.90 15.65 -2.49
C SER A 89 -3.96 14.93 -3.33
N SER A 90 -3.80 14.95 -4.66
CA SER A 90 -4.69 14.27 -5.58
C SER A 90 -4.63 12.75 -5.46
N ALA A 91 -3.45 12.16 -5.21
CA ALA A 91 -3.29 10.73 -4.99
C ALA A 91 -4.01 10.26 -3.70
N VAL A 92 -3.89 11.02 -2.62
CA VAL A 92 -4.63 10.80 -1.36
C VAL A 92 -6.14 10.85 -1.61
N ARG A 93 -6.63 11.92 -2.22
CA ARG A 93 -8.06 12.09 -2.53
C ARG A 93 -8.59 10.94 -3.37
N ARG A 94 -7.89 10.58 -4.45
CA ARG A 94 -8.26 9.46 -5.31
C ARG A 94 -8.34 8.14 -4.54
N THR A 95 -7.39 7.87 -3.66
CA THR A 95 -7.38 6.64 -2.85
C THR A 95 -8.60 6.57 -1.94
N VAL A 96 -8.96 7.69 -1.28
CA VAL A 96 -10.15 7.78 -0.42
C VAL A 96 -11.44 7.63 -1.23
N GLU A 97 -11.56 8.31 -2.36
CA GLU A 97 -12.73 8.20 -3.25
C GLU A 97 -12.93 6.76 -3.75
N LEU A 98 -11.85 6.10 -4.15
CA LEU A 98 -11.85 4.72 -4.63
C LEU A 98 -12.25 3.71 -3.54
N ALA A 99 -11.86 3.97 -2.30
CA ALA A 99 -12.25 3.16 -1.15
C ALA A 99 -13.72 3.32 -0.77
N ASN A 100 -14.27 4.54 -0.94
CA ASN A 100 -15.67 4.84 -0.65
C ASN A 100 -16.63 4.35 -1.74
N SER A 101 -16.15 4.17 -2.98
CA SER A 101 -16.97 3.73 -4.12
C SER A 101 -17.06 2.21 -4.27
N GLN A 102 -16.29 1.44 -3.48
CA GLN A 102 -16.19 -0.01 -3.59
C GLN A 102 -16.52 -0.70 -2.27
N ASP A 103 -16.96 -1.95 -2.35
CA ASP A 103 -17.06 -2.80 -1.16
C ASP A 103 -15.69 -3.43 -0.87
N ILE A 104 -14.97 -2.84 0.08
CA ILE A 104 -13.66 -3.30 0.53
C ILE A 104 -13.71 -3.91 1.91
N THR A 105 -12.68 -4.69 2.27
CA THR A 105 -12.66 -5.31 3.60
C THR A 105 -12.54 -4.24 4.71
N PRO A 106 -13.00 -4.53 5.95
CA PRO A 106 -12.80 -3.62 7.08
C PRO A 106 -11.33 -3.25 7.30
N ARG A 107 -10.41 -4.20 7.06
CA ARG A 107 -8.96 -3.96 7.15
C ARG A 107 -8.48 -2.95 6.11
N GLU A 108 -8.89 -3.09 4.85
CA GLU A 108 -8.53 -2.13 3.80
C GLU A 108 -9.02 -0.72 4.13
N ARG A 109 -10.22 -0.57 4.72
CA ARG A 109 -10.70 0.74 5.22
C ARG A 109 -9.79 1.33 6.29
N LEU A 110 -9.27 0.51 7.20
CA LEU A 110 -8.34 0.98 8.22
C LEU A 110 -7.03 1.48 7.61
N HIS A 111 -6.48 0.80 6.60
CA HIS A 111 -5.27 1.26 5.92
C HIS A 111 -5.49 2.56 5.14
N VAL A 112 -6.63 2.69 4.44
CA VAL A 112 -7.02 3.95 3.78
C VAL A 112 -7.12 5.07 4.80
N LYS A 113 -7.76 4.81 5.95
CA LYS A 113 -7.90 5.81 7.01
C LYS A 113 -6.55 6.21 7.61
N ALA A 114 -5.66 5.24 7.83
CA ALA A 114 -4.31 5.51 8.32
C ALA A 114 -3.54 6.40 7.34
N MET A 115 -3.61 6.10 6.03
CA MET A 115 -2.99 6.91 4.98
C MET A 115 -3.55 8.33 4.92
N GLU A 116 -4.87 8.46 5.01
CA GLU A 116 -5.54 9.76 4.99
C GLU A 116 -5.13 10.61 6.20
N LEU A 117 -5.15 10.04 7.41
CA LEU A 117 -4.74 10.74 8.63
C LEU A 117 -3.27 11.15 8.57
N PHE A 118 -2.39 10.25 8.13
CA PHE A 118 -0.97 10.53 7.96
C PHE A 118 -0.74 11.71 7.00
N SER A 119 -1.50 11.77 5.90
CA SER A 119 -1.43 12.84 4.91
C SER A 119 -1.81 14.23 5.44
N HIS A 120 -2.58 14.28 6.54
CA HIS A 120 -2.95 15.52 7.24
C HIS A 120 -1.98 15.87 8.39
N GLY A 121 -0.89 15.12 8.55
CA GLY A 121 0.03 15.28 9.67
C GLY A 121 -0.52 14.78 11.00
N VAL A 122 -1.62 14.02 10.98
CA VAL A 122 -2.19 13.40 12.18
C VAL A 122 -1.57 12.01 12.34
N ALA A 123 -0.70 11.86 13.34
CA ALA A 123 -0.26 10.53 13.77
C ALA A 123 -1.45 9.78 14.38
N VAL A 124 -1.68 8.54 13.95
CA VAL A 124 -2.77 7.69 14.47
C VAL A 124 -2.52 7.46 15.97
N HIS A 125 -3.29 8.15 16.82
CA HIS A 125 -3.06 8.27 18.26
C HIS A 125 -3.70 7.12 19.05
N HIS A 126 -3.36 5.87 18.74
CA HIS A 126 -3.56 4.75 19.67
C HIS A 126 -2.21 4.18 20.10
N ASN A 127 -1.72 4.69 21.24
CA ASN A 127 -0.53 4.32 22.01
C ASN A 127 0.85 4.74 21.47
N LEU A 128 1.38 5.80 22.10
CA LEU A 128 2.65 6.48 21.83
C LEU A 128 3.88 5.69 22.34
N HIS A 129 4.77 5.34 21.43
CA HIS A 129 6.23 5.53 21.51
C HIS A 129 6.80 5.26 20.10
N TYR A 130 7.42 6.26 19.47
CA TYR A 130 8.05 6.23 18.12
C TYR A 130 7.10 6.36 16.89
N PRO A 131 6.83 7.60 16.41
CA PRO A 131 5.94 7.84 15.26
C PRO A 131 6.47 7.34 13.91
N TYR A 132 7.77 7.07 13.77
CA TYR A 132 8.37 6.61 12.51
C TYR A 132 8.30 5.08 12.31
N PHE A 133 8.10 4.30 13.37
CA PHE A 133 8.20 2.83 13.32
C PHE A 133 6.85 2.12 13.14
N TYR A 134 5.72 2.77 13.39
CA TYR A 134 4.42 2.11 13.29
C TYR A 134 3.83 2.14 11.87
N TYR A 135 4.15 3.15 11.06
CA TYR A 135 3.61 3.21 9.70
C TYR A 135 4.23 2.15 8.77
N THR A 136 5.48 1.72 9.04
CA THR A 136 6.10 0.58 8.35
C THR A 136 5.38 -0.75 8.64
N GLY A 137 4.88 -0.92 9.88
CA GLY A 137 4.09 -2.08 10.30
C GLY A 137 2.65 -2.07 9.80
N SER A 138 2.06 -0.89 9.63
CA SER A 138 0.68 -0.73 9.12
C SER A 138 0.51 -1.14 7.65
N PHE A 139 1.57 -1.35 6.87
CA PHE A 139 1.42 -1.88 5.51
C PHE A 139 1.51 -3.40 5.44
N THR A 140 2.02 -4.03 6.49
CA THR A 140 2.39 -5.45 6.48
C THR A 140 1.40 -6.36 7.18
N VAL A 141 0.50 -5.83 8.01
CA VAL A 141 -0.45 -6.59 8.84
C VAL A 141 -1.87 -6.08 8.63
#